data_AF-A0A6L3SU39-F1
#
_entry.id   AF-A0A6L3SU39-F1
#
_cell.length_a   1.000
_cell.length_b   1.000
_cell.length_c   1.000
_cell.angle_alpha   90.00
_cell.angle_beta   90.00
_cell.angle_gamma   90.00
#
_symmetry.space_group_name_H-M   'P 1'
#
loop_
_entity.id
_entity.type
_entity.pdbx_description
1 polymer ?
#
loop_
_entity_poly.entity_id
_entity_poly.type
_entity_poly.pdbx_seq_one_letter_code
_entity_poly.pdbx_strand_id
1 'polypeptide(L)' 'MDSWRPMDRAPHDGRWIIAINRQEPDLRAVVRWDPTRFGDAQPWHVASCEHGHSNDAFTDWMPFPTCPDCENENGAAE' A
#
# COMPACT_ATOMS: atom_id res chain seq x y z
N MET A 1 -1.98 -3.64 17.26
CA MET A 1 -0.55 -3.66 16.92
C MET A 1 -0.45 -3.81 15.42
N ASP A 2 -0.17 -2.72 14.72
CA ASP A 2 -0.12 -2.68 13.26
C ASP A 2 0.93 -3.67 12.74
N SER A 3 0.45 -4.75 12.14
CA SER A 3 1.29 -5.87 11.72
C SER A 3 1.73 -5.64 10.29
N TRP A 4 2.91 -5.02 10.13
CA TRP A 4 3.64 -5.02 8.87
C TRP A 4 3.73 -6.44 8.30
N ARG A 5 3.36 -6.59 7.05
CA ARG A 5 3.32 -7.84 6.30
C ARG A 5 4.33 -7.79 5.16
N PRO A 6 4.92 -8.93 4.76
CA PRO A 6 5.83 -8.93 3.61
C PRO A 6 5.11 -8.49 2.33
N MET A 7 5.80 -7.72 1.48
CA MET A 7 5.26 -7.16 0.23
C MET A 7 4.70 -8.23 -0.73
N ASP A 8 5.25 -9.44 -0.72
CA ASP A 8 4.73 -10.62 -1.45
C ASP A 8 3.26 -10.95 -1.12
N ARG A 9 2.79 -10.60 0.09
CA ARG A 9 1.42 -10.81 0.53
C ARG A 9 0.51 -9.60 0.32
N ALA A 10 0.97 -8.59 -0.40
CA ALA A 10 0.20 -7.38 -0.65
C ALA A 10 -1.01 -7.65 -1.56
N PRO A 11 -2.14 -6.95 -1.34
CA PRO A 11 -3.32 -7.14 -2.16
C PRO A 11 -3.11 -6.60 -3.57
N HIS A 12 -3.30 -7.46 -4.57
CA HIS A 12 -3.30 -7.10 -5.99
C HIS A 12 -4.69 -6.65 -6.50
N ASP A 13 -5.59 -6.30 -5.57
CA ASP A 13 -6.96 -5.83 -5.83
C ASP A 13 -7.02 -4.32 -6.19
N GLY A 14 -5.86 -3.65 -6.18
CA GLY A 14 -5.75 -2.22 -6.45
C GLY A 14 -6.30 -1.33 -5.35
N ARG A 15 -6.23 -1.78 -4.10
CA ARG A 15 -6.39 -0.91 -2.93
C ARG A 15 -5.09 -0.19 -2.61
N TRP A 16 -5.20 0.95 -1.94
CA TRP A 16 -4.05 1.67 -1.42
C TRP A 16 -3.48 0.95 -0.20
N ILE A 17 -2.15 0.85 -0.17
CA ILE A 17 -1.38 0.30 0.95
C ILE A 17 -0.22 1.24 1.27
N ILE A 18 0.30 1.13 2.49
CA ILE A 18 1.53 1.80 2.89
C ILE A 18 2.64 0.76 2.77
N ALA A 19 3.65 1.04 1.96
CA ALA A 19 4.83 0.22 1.78
C ALA A 19 6.04 0.88 2.50
N ILE A 20 6.90 0.08 3.13
CA ILE A 20 8.11 0.53 3.82
C ILE A 20 9.32 -0.30 3.45
N ASN A 21 10.50 0.27 3.63
CA ASN A 21 11.74 -0.47 3.72
C ASN A 21 12.06 -0.79 5.19
N ARG A 22 12.19 -2.06 5.57
CA ARG A 22 12.57 -2.42 6.96
C ARG A 22 13.99 -2.03 7.33
N GLN A 23 14.89 -1.91 6.37
CA GLN A 23 16.25 -1.43 6.58
C GLN A 23 16.29 0.10 6.72
N GLU A 24 15.32 0.79 6.13
CA GLU A 24 15.18 2.25 6.15
C GLU A 24 13.71 2.65 6.43
N PRO A 25 13.27 2.60 7.70
CA PRO A 25 11.85 2.82 8.04
C PRO A 25 11.34 4.23 7.76
N ASP A 26 12.26 5.18 7.53
CA ASP A 26 11.94 6.54 7.06
C ASP A 26 11.44 6.53 5.59
N LEU A 27 11.85 5.51 4.82
CA LEU A 27 11.45 5.29 3.45
C LEU A 27 10.10 4.55 3.43
N ARG A 28 9.03 5.32 3.54
CA ARG A 28 7.64 4.86 3.41
C ARG A 28 6.95 5.54 2.24
N ALA A 29 6.15 4.79 1.49
CA ALA A 29 5.35 5.32 0.40
C ALA A 29 3.96 4.73 0.38
N VAL A 30 3.02 5.50 -0.14
CA VAL A 30 1.66 5.02 -0.41
C VAL A 30 1.62 4.49 -1.84
N VAL A 31 1.35 3.20 -1.98
CA VAL A 31 1.35 2.51 -3.26
C VAL A 31 0.02 1.80 -3.50
N ARG A 32 -0.30 1.56 -4.77
CA ARG A 32 -1.50 0.84 -5.21
C ARG A 32 -1.12 -0.14 -6.32
N TRP A 33 -1.68 -1.34 -6.29
CA TRP A 33 -1.56 -2.27 -7.41
C TRP A 33 -2.40 -1.79 -8.59
N ASP A 34 -1.80 -1.63 -9.77
CA ASP A 34 -2.53 -1.28 -10.98
C ASP A 34 -2.64 -2.48 -11.92
N PRO A 35 -3.83 -3.08 -12.09
CA PRO A 35 -4.01 -4.25 -12.94
C PRO A 35 -3.90 -3.93 -14.43
N THR A 36 -3.97 -2.65 -14.83
CA THR A 36 -3.82 -2.26 -16.26
C THR A 36 -2.36 -2.29 -16.70
N ARG A 37 -1.43 -2.30 -15.75
CA ARG A 37 0.02 -2.47 -15.94
C ARG A 37 0.49 -3.92 -15.81
N PHE A 38 -0.42 -4.90 -15.85
CA PHE A 38 -0.08 -6.31 -15.75
C PHE A 38 0.84 -6.73 -16.92
N GLY A 39 2.14 -6.86 -16.65
CA GLY A 39 3.19 -7.09 -17.66
C GLY A 39 4.40 -6.17 -17.53
N ASP A 40 4.28 -5.09 -16.76
CA ASP A 40 5.42 -4.29 -16.31
C ASP A 40 6.13 -5.02 -15.15
N ALA A 41 7.46 -4.87 -15.02
CA ALA A 41 8.22 -5.57 -13.98
C ALA A 41 7.74 -5.18 -12.56
N GLN A 42 7.10 -4.01 -12.41
CA GLN A 42 6.40 -3.60 -11.20
C GLN A 42 5.10 -2.84 -11.53
N PRO A 43 3.93 -3.48 -11.47
CA PRO A 43 2.63 -2.83 -11.70
C PRO A 43 2.14 -1.98 -10.51
N TRP A 44 3.04 -1.57 -9.61
CA TRP A 44 2.70 -0.79 -8.42
C TRP A 44 2.84 0.71 -8.72
N HIS A 45 1.75 1.46 -8.53
CA HIS A 45 1.72 2.91 -8.68
C HIS A 45 2.00 3.60 -7.34
N VAL A 46 3.03 4.44 -7.28
CA VAL A 46 3.41 5.22 -6.09
C VAL A 46 2.73 6.58 -6.13
N ALA A 47 1.88 6.90 -5.16
CA ALA A 47 1.19 8.20 -5.10
C ALA A 47 1.97 9.29 -4.36
N SER A 48 2.79 8.91 -3.38
CA SER A 48 3.37 9.86 -2.43
C SER A 48 4.88 9.69 -2.32
N CYS A 49 5.59 9.97 -3.41
CA CYS A 49 7.02 10.13 -3.36
C CYS A 49 7.45 11.28 -4.28
N GLU A 50 7.92 12.37 -3.67
CA GLU A 50 8.65 13.44 -4.36
C GLU A 50 9.99 12.93 -4.93
N HIS A 51 10.46 11.76 -4.48
CA HIS A 51 11.61 11.05 -5.01
C HIS A 51 11.13 9.73 -5.61
N GLY A 52 11.24 9.58 -6.94
CA GLY A 52 10.83 8.37 -7.66
C GLY A 52 11.67 7.15 -7.27
N HIS A 53 11.41 6.59 -6.10
CA HIS A 53 12.05 5.37 -5.62
C HIS A 53 11.46 4.17 -6.36
N SER A 54 12.35 3.28 -6.82
CA SER A 54 11.96 1.99 -7.37
C SER A 54 11.19 1.20 -6.33
N ASN A 55 10.08 0.59 -6.73
CA ASN A 55 9.21 -0.17 -5.82
C ASN A 55 9.85 -1.50 -5.33
N ASP A 56 11.07 -1.82 -5.80
CA ASP A 56 11.97 -2.84 -5.24
C ASP A 56 12.55 -2.43 -3.87
N ALA A 57 12.49 -1.15 -3.52
CA ALA A 57 12.98 -0.65 -2.24
C ALA A 57 12.06 -1.03 -1.05
N PHE A 58 10.85 -1.53 -1.29
CA PHE A 58 9.90 -1.85 -0.21
C PHE A 58 9.90 -3.34 0.12
N THR A 59 10.06 -3.66 1.40
CA THR A 59 10.11 -5.04 1.91
C THR A 59 8.79 -5.46 2.55
N ASP A 60 8.08 -4.50 3.16
CA ASP A 60 6.89 -4.75 3.95
C ASP A 60 5.80 -3.72 3.63
N TRP A 61 4.55 -4.10 3.90
CA TRP A 61 3.39 -3.26 3.73
C TRP A 61 2.42 -3.39 4.89
N MET A 62 1.52 -2.42 4.98
CA MET A 62 0.35 -2.46 5.84
C MET A 62 -0.86 -1.87 5.09
N PRO A 63 -2.09 -2.26 5.45
CA PRO A 63 -3.27 -1.62 4.89
C PRO A 63 -3.21 -0.12 5.15
N PHE A 64 -3.61 0.67 4.16
CA PHE A 64 -3.82 2.09 4.39
C PHE A 64 -4.91 2.25 5.46
N PRO A 65 -4.71 3.06 6.52
CA PRO A 65 -5.69 3.19 7.57
C PRO A 65 -7.02 3.63 6.95
N THR A 66 -8.06 2.83 7.15
CA THR A 66 -9.42 3.29 6.90
C THR A 66 -9.64 4.50 7.78
N CYS A 67 -10.03 5.63 7.20
CA CYS A 67 -10.46 6.76 8.02
C CYS A 67 -11.53 6.23 8.98
N PRO A 68 -11.47 6.55 10.29
CA PRO A 68 -12.43 6.04 11.28
C PRO A 68 -13.89 6.45 10.97
N ASP A 69 -14.10 7.34 10.01
CA ASP A 69 -15.42 7.76 9.51
C ASP A 69 -15.97 6.89 8.35
N CYS A 70 -15.11 6.13 7.64
CA CYS A 70 -15.51 5.33 6.49
C CYS A 70 -16.17 4.00 6.89
N GLU A 71 -15.92 3.52 8.11
CA GLU A 71 -16.57 2.32 8.66
C GLU A 71 -18.02 2.59 9.14
N ASN A 72 -18.48 3.84 9.20
CA ASN A 72 -19.81 4.18 9.72
C ASN A 72 -20.91 4.32 8.64
N GLU A 73 -20.60 4.16 7.35
CA GLU A 73 -21.63 4.23 6.27
C GLU A 73 -22.07 2.85 5.73
N ASN A 74 -21.59 1.73 6.30
CA ASN A 74 -22.11 0.39 5.98
C ASN A 74 -22.73 -0.33 7.21
N GLY A 75 -23.02 0.41 8.29
CA GLY A 75 -23.47 -0.16 9.56
C GLY A 75 -24.59 0.60 10.27
N ALA A 76 -25.41 1.38 9.58
CA ALA A 76 -26.60 2.00 10.17
C ALA A 76 -27.87 1.62 9.39
N ALA A 77 -28.24 0.35 9.52
CA ALA A 77 -29.60 -0.09 9.31
C ALA A 77 -30.01 -0.91 10.55
N GLU A 78 -30.35 -0.21 11.62
CA GLU A 78 -31.22 -0.72 12.71
C GLU A 78 -32.16 0.39 13.18
#